data_AF-A0A1H0R187-F1
#
_entry.id   AF-A0A1H0R187-F1
#
_cell.length_a   1.000
_cell.length_b   1.000
_cell.length_c   1.000
_cell.angle_alpha   90.00
_cell.angle_beta   90.00
_cell.angle_gamma   90.00
#
_symmetry.space_group_name_H-M   'P 1'
#
loop_
_entity.id
_entity.type
_entity.pdbx_description
1 polymer ?
#
loop_
_entity_poly.entity_id
_entity_poly.type
_entity_poly.pdbx_seq_one_letter_code
_entity_poly.pdbx_strand_id
1 'polypeptide(L)'
;MFINQDTPAANRLDGGEDGVAEVYEIYPGASLVVPVQPNGRRRPLSAQAGMATAEYAIATLAAVGFAGVLVFIMRSDEVRGFLLNLIRTALTLP
;
A
#
# COMPACT_ATOMS: atom_id res chain seq x y z
N MET A 1 2.97 61.87 39.56
CA MET A 1 2.33 61.58 38.27
C MET A 1 2.46 60.08 38.01
N PHE A 2 1.34 59.39 38.28
CA PHE A 2 0.87 58.06 37.85
C PHE A 2 1.79 56.83 37.83
N ILE A 3 1.49 55.97 38.80
CA ILE A 3 1.68 54.51 38.82
C ILE A 3 0.81 53.92 37.69
N ASN A 4 1.38 53.11 36.81
CA ASN A 4 0.65 52.38 35.78
C ASN A 4 0.36 50.96 36.31
N GLN A 5 -0.75 50.83 37.03
CA GLN A 5 -1.40 49.55 37.31
C GLN A 5 -2.40 49.30 36.19
N ASP A 6 -2.28 48.18 35.49
CA ASP A 6 -3.38 47.36 34.94
C ASP A 6 -2.80 46.25 34.05
N THR A 7 -2.59 45.06 34.62
CA THR A 7 -2.31 43.83 33.87
C THR A 7 -3.60 43.00 33.84
N PRO A 8 -4.27 42.82 32.68
CA PRO A 8 -5.45 41.97 32.62
C PRO A 8 -5.03 40.49 32.59
N ALA A 9 -5.39 39.81 33.67
CA ALA A 9 -5.58 38.38 33.89
C ALA A 9 -5.07 37.41 32.82
N ALA A 10 -4.02 36.67 33.20
CA ALA A 10 -3.69 35.39 32.60
C ALA A 10 -4.83 34.39 32.83
N ASN A 11 -5.50 33.98 31.74
CA ASN A 11 -6.39 32.81 31.76
C ASN A 11 -5.52 31.54 31.84
N ARG A 12 -5.33 31.06 33.07
CA ARG A 12 -4.72 29.76 33.37
C ARG A 12 -5.74 28.68 33.03
N LEU A 13 -5.46 27.93 31.96
CA LEU A 13 -6.05 26.60 31.79
C LEU A 13 -5.30 25.65 32.71
N ASP A 14 -6.03 25.26 33.75
CA ASP A 14 -5.76 24.15 34.64
C ASP A 14 -6.12 22.83 33.95
N GLY A 15 -5.45 21.75 34.33
CA GLY A 15 -5.90 20.41 33.97
C GLY A 15 -4.79 19.39 33.74
N GLY A 16 -4.65 18.48 34.71
CA GLY A 16 -4.39 17.08 34.41
C GLY A 16 -3.10 16.52 34.96
N GLU A 17 -3.26 15.72 36.01
CA GLU A 17 -2.27 14.94 36.74
C GLU A 17 -1.58 13.87 35.87
N ASP A 18 -0.57 13.24 36.48
CA ASP A 18 -0.06 11.88 36.19
C ASP A 18 1.33 11.76 35.58
N GLY A 19 2.30 11.63 36.48
CA GLY A 19 3.44 10.73 36.30
C GLY A 19 4.31 11.02 35.08
N VAL A 20 4.90 12.22 35.03
CA VAL A 20 6.06 12.45 34.17
C VAL A 20 7.16 11.49 34.61
N ALA A 21 7.35 10.39 33.86
CA ALA A 21 8.50 9.54 34.04
C ALA A 21 9.72 10.46 33.98
N GLU A 22 10.46 10.57 35.09
CA GLU A 22 11.66 11.39 35.14
C GLU A 22 12.66 10.75 34.19
N VAL A 23 12.72 11.29 32.96
CA VAL A 23 13.61 10.79 31.92
C VAL A 23 15.01 11.21 32.30
N TYR A 24 15.71 10.30 32.98
CA TYR A 24 17.13 10.50 33.27
C TYR A 24 17.92 10.32 31.98
N GLU A 25 18.61 11.37 31.58
CA GLU A 25 19.44 11.34 30.39
C GLU A 25 20.67 10.47 30.65
N ILE A 26 20.72 9.26 30.05
CA ILE A 26 21.80 8.29 30.27
C ILE A 26 23.14 8.79 29.72
N TYR A 27 23.09 9.68 28.71
CA TYR A 27 24.26 10.30 28.10
C TYR A 27 24.07 11.81 28.05
N PRO A 28 24.88 12.61 28.75
CA PRO A 28 24.69 14.06 28.83
C PRO A 28 24.68 14.67 27.42
N GLY A 29 23.59 15.35 27.10
CA GLY A 29 23.36 15.99 25.80
C GLY A 29 22.65 15.15 24.73
N ALA A 30 22.27 13.90 25.01
CA ALA A 30 21.48 13.06 24.09
C ALA A 30 20.16 13.70 23.63
N SER A 31 19.48 14.43 24.52
CA SER A 31 18.23 15.16 24.28
C SER A 31 18.44 16.38 23.39
N LEU A 32 19.69 16.86 23.30
CA LEU A 32 20.10 17.96 22.43
C LEU A 32 20.51 17.47 21.03
N VAL A 33 20.67 16.16 20.85
CA VAL A 33 21.00 15.57 19.55
C VAL A 33 19.73 15.45 18.72
N VAL A 34 19.75 16.04 17.53
CA VAL A 34 18.69 15.87 16.54
C VAL A 34 18.52 14.38 16.23
N PRO A 35 17.32 13.80 16.39
CA PRO A 35 17.09 12.40 16.05
C PRO A 35 17.44 12.16 14.58
N VAL A 36 18.31 11.18 14.30
CA VAL A 36 18.46 10.65 12.94
C VAL A 36 17.16 9.95 12.61
N GLN A 37 16.27 10.65 11.91
CA GLN A 37 15.09 10.04 11.33
C GLN A 37 15.58 8.99 10.33
N PRO A 38 15.25 7.69 10.51
CA PRO A 38 15.54 6.72 9.48
C PRO A 38 14.83 7.20 8.22
N ASN A 39 15.61 7.52 7.20
CA ASN A 39 15.09 8.02 5.94
C ASN A 39 14.24 6.90 5.34
N GLY A 40 12.94 6.92 5.60
CA GLY A 40 11.97 6.02 5.00
C GLY A 40 12.18 6.12 3.51
N ARG A 41 12.69 5.04 2.91
CA ARG A 41 13.19 5.01 1.54
C ARG A 41 12.07 5.51 0.62
N ARG A 42 12.06 6.82 0.33
CA ARG A 42 11.12 7.43 -0.59
C ARG A 42 11.44 6.80 -1.94
N ARG A 43 10.58 5.87 -2.37
CA ARG A 43 10.63 5.40 -3.76
C ARG A 43 10.57 6.66 -4.62
N PRO A 44 11.52 6.84 -5.56
CA PRO A 44 11.52 8.03 -6.40
C PRO A 44 10.18 8.08 -7.12
N LEU A 45 9.60 9.27 -7.25
CA LEU A 45 8.33 9.52 -7.91
C LEU A 45 8.26 9.01 -9.36
N SER A 46 9.42 8.79 -9.98
CA SER A 46 9.57 8.09 -11.27
C SER A 46 9.32 6.58 -11.21
N ALA A 47 9.47 5.93 -10.05
CA ALA A 47 9.13 4.52 -9.86
C ALA A 47 7.62 4.27 -9.92
N GLN A 48 6.78 5.28 -9.59
CA GLN A 48 5.33 5.21 -9.81
C GLN A 48 4.94 5.44 -11.27
N ALA A 49 5.74 6.19 -12.04
CA ALA A 49 5.40 6.58 -13.42
C ALA A 49 5.26 5.39 -14.39
N GLY A 50 5.93 4.26 -14.12
CA GLY A 50 5.80 3.01 -14.90
C GLY A 50 5.01 1.90 -14.19
N MET A 51 4.46 2.17 -13.00
CA MET A 51 3.82 1.15 -12.18
C MET A 51 2.49 0.69 -12.78
N ALA A 52 1.72 1.62 -13.36
CA ALA A 52 0.45 1.31 -14.02
C ALA A 52 0.64 0.40 -15.24
N THR A 53 1.61 0.68 -16.12
CA THR A 53 1.88 -0.17 -17.30
C THR A 53 2.42 -1.55 -16.92
N ALA A 54 3.25 -1.64 -15.87
CA ALA A 54 3.71 -2.93 -15.35
C ALA A 54 2.57 -3.76 -14.74
N GLU A 55 1.62 -3.13 -14.07
CA GLU A 55 0.46 -3.80 -13.48
C GLU A 55 -0.42 -4.46 -14.55
N TYR A 56 -0.77 -3.72 -15.61
CA TYR A 56 -1.51 -4.30 -16.74
C TYR A 56 -0.72 -5.41 -17.44
N ALA A 57 0.60 -5.27 -17.57
CA ALA A 57 1.44 -6.31 -18.14
C ALA A 57 1.40 -7.60 -17.30
N ILE A 58 1.48 -7.49 -15.97
CA ILE A 58 1.39 -8.66 -15.09
C ILE A 58 -0.01 -9.28 -15.12
N ALA A 59 -1.07 -8.47 -15.11
CA ALA A 59 -2.44 -8.95 -15.19
C ALA A 59 -2.70 -9.72 -16.50
N THR A 60 -2.21 -9.20 -17.63
CA THR A 60 -2.32 -9.88 -18.93
C THR A 60 -1.49 -11.15 -18.96
N LEU A 61 -0.26 -11.16 -18.45
CA LEU A 61 0.55 -12.37 -18.36
C LEU A 61 -0.10 -13.44 -17.46
N ALA A 62 -0.70 -13.04 -16.35
CA ALA A 62 -1.44 -13.97 -15.48
C ALA A 62 -2.65 -14.58 -16.22
N ALA A 63 -3.44 -13.76 -16.91
CA ALA A 63 -4.57 -14.23 -17.71
C ALA A 63 -4.14 -15.16 -18.86
N VAL A 64 -3.04 -14.82 -19.56
CA VAL A 64 -2.47 -15.65 -20.63
C VAL A 64 -1.97 -16.98 -20.07
N GLY A 65 -1.35 -16.99 -18.89
CA GLY A 65 -0.94 -18.22 -18.21
C GLY A 65 -2.12 -19.14 -17.89
N PHE A 66 -3.22 -18.58 -17.38
CA PHE A 66 -4.47 -19.31 -17.17
C PHE A 66 -5.06 -19.86 -18.48
N ALA A 67 -5.10 -19.04 -19.54
CA ALA A 67 -5.55 -19.49 -20.86
C ALA A 67 -4.66 -20.61 -21.42
N GLY A 68 -3.35 -20.60 -21.13
CA GLY A 68 -2.42 -21.66 -21.49
C GLY A 68 -2.82 -23.02 -20.88
N VAL A 69 -3.29 -23.04 -19.64
CA VAL A 69 -3.81 -24.27 -19.00
C VAL A 69 -5.08 -24.75 -19.72
N LEU A 70 -6.00 -23.84 -20.06
CA LEU A 70 -7.20 -24.21 -20.82
C LEU A 70 -6.85 -24.80 -22.19
N VAL A 71 -5.91 -24.19 -22.91
CA VAL A 71 -5.41 -24.71 -24.19
C VAL A 71 -4.78 -26.09 -24.01
N PHE A 72 -4.04 -26.31 -22.93
CA PHE A 72 -3.47 -27.62 -22.62
C PHE A 72 -4.56 -28.67 -22.41
N ILE A 73 -5.62 -28.34 -21.67
CA ILE A 73 -6.78 -29.23 -21.47
C ILE A 73 -7.46 -29.52 -22.82
N MET A 74 -7.68 -28.51 -23.66
CA MET A 74 -8.29 -28.65 -24.99
C MET A 74 -7.46 -29.51 -25.96
N ARG A 75 -6.16 -29.67 -25.71
CA ARG A 75 -5.29 -30.50 -26.55
C ARG A 75 -5.47 -31.99 -26.32
N SER A 76 -6.07 -32.40 -25.19
CA SER A 76 -6.41 -33.79 -24.89
C SER A 76 -7.33 -34.41 -25.96
N ASP A 77 -7.09 -35.67 -26.31
CA ASP A 77 -7.88 -36.40 -27.32
C ASP A 77 -9.34 -36.56 -26.91
N GLU A 78 -9.60 -36.78 -25.62
CA GLU A 78 -10.96 -36.92 -25.08
C GLU A 78 -11.75 -35.61 -25.24
N VAL A 79 -11.15 -34.49 -24.81
CA VAL A 79 -11.78 -33.16 -24.88
C VAL A 79 -11.97 -32.73 -26.33
N ARG A 80 -10.96 -32.95 -27.18
CA ARG A 80 -11.05 -32.66 -28.61
C ARG A 80 -12.16 -33.46 -29.28
N GLY A 81 -12.24 -34.76 -28.97
CA GLY A 81 -13.29 -35.64 -29.50
C GLY A 81 -14.70 -35.18 -29.10
N PHE A 82 -14.87 -34.82 -27.82
CA PHE A 82 -16.13 -34.26 -27.31
C PHE A 82 -16.54 -32.97 -28.04
N LEU A 83 -15.62 -32.02 -28.18
CA LEU A 83 -15.88 -30.76 -28.90
C LEU A 83 -16.23 -30.99 -30.37
N LEU A 84 -15.52 -31.88 -31.05
CA LEU A 84 -15.82 -32.23 -32.45
C LEU A 84 -17.20 -32.87 -32.59
N ASN A 85 -17.60 -33.72 -31.64
CA ASN A 85 -18.93 -34.31 -31.64
C ASN A 85 -20.01 -33.23 -31.47
N LEU A 86 -19.83 -32.31 -30.50
CA LEU A 86 -20.76 -31.21 -30.27
C LEU A 86 -20.91 -30.33 -31.52
N ILE A 87 -19.79 -29.99 -32.18
CA ILE A 87 -19.80 -29.21 -33.42
C ILE A 87 -20.54 -29.97 -34.54
N ARG A 88 -20.27 -31.26 -34.72
CA ARG A 88 -20.96 -32.08 -35.73
C ARG A 88 -22.45 -32.09 -35.47
N THR A 89 -22.88 -32.37 -34.24
CA THR A 89 -24.29 -32.37 -33.87
C THR A 89 -24.95 -31.02 -34.18
N ALA A 90 -24.30 -29.91 -33.81
CA ALA A 90 -24.82 -28.56 -34.08
C ALA A 90 -24.93 -28.23 -35.58
N LEU A 91 -24.02 -28.74 -36.41
CA LEU A 91 -24.01 -28.52 -37.86
C LEU A 91 -24.90 -29.50 -38.63
N THR A 92 -25.30 -30.61 -38.02
CA THR A 92 -26.23 -31.59 -38.61
C THR A 92 -27.69 -31.35 -38.23
N LEU A 93 -28.03 -30.24 -37.55
CA LEU A 93 -29.42 -29.84 -37.43
C LEU A 93 -30.01 -29.70 -38.86
N PRO A 94 -31.11 -30.40 -39.20
CA PRO A 94 -31.78 -30.21 -40.48
C PRO A 94 -32.34 -28.78 -40.62
#